data_AF-D5VRK8-F1
#
_entry.id   AF-D5VRK8-F1
#
_cell.length_a   1.000
_cell.length_b   1.000
_cell.length_c   1.000
_cell.angle_alpha   90.00
_cell.angle_beta   90.00
_cell.angle_gamma   90.00
#
_symmetry.space_group_name_H-M   'P 1'
#
loop_
_entity.id
_entity.type
_entity.pdbx_description
1 polymer ?
#
loop_
_entity_poly.entity_id
_entity_poly.type
_entity_poly.pdbx_seq_one_letter_code
_entity_poly.pdbx_strand_id
1 'polypeptide(L)'
;MMNSLDIMIGTIILLIGLSYWTASVIQYNNNYVDMVKSDYLLTKGINTLEKLCEDGTLEKAILLYYFGKVDESKKLLESNIPLSHYLLYIDNNLIINKSGNFNNSYYVLAILAINRSEGWYVIYGDSTNIEISNDRFLSYDEAYREYLNYSIDMPVYLSRSIGTVKVKLVVGS
;
A
#
# COMPACT_ATOMS: atom_id res chain seq x y z
N MET A 1 33.83 44.44 48.59
CA MET A 1 32.35 44.42 48.68
C MET A 1 31.84 44.25 47.27
N MET A 2 31.18 43.13 46.97
CA MET A 2 30.58 42.93 45.65
C MET A 2 29.36 43.85 45.55
N ASN A 3 29.32 44.74 44.55
CA ASN A 3 28.23 45.70 44.42
C ASN A 3 26.96 44.94 44.01
N SER A 4 25.81 45.31 44.60
CA SER A 4 24.51 44.67 44.32
C SER A 4 24.15 44.67 42.82
N LEU A 5 24.70 45.62 42.05
CA LEU A 5 24.61 45.69 40.59
C LEU A 5 25.28 44.51 39.88
N ASP A 6 26.45 44.06 40.34
CA ASP A 6 27.17 42.92 39.73
C ASP A 6 26.40 41.62 39.96
N ILE A 7 25.78 41.47 41.14
CA ILE A 7 24.91 40.34 41.47
C ILE A 7 23.65 40.37 40.61
N MET A 8 23.03 41.54 40.41
CA MET A 8 21.83 41.70 39.60
C MET A 8 22.09 41.36 38.13
N ILE A 9 23.18 41.87 37.56
CA ILE A 9 23.57 41.60 36.17
C ILE A 9 23.90 40.11 35.98
N GLY A 10 24.66 39.52 36.91
CA GLY A 10 24.96 38.08 36.88
C GLY A 10 23.70 37.21 36.93
N THR A 11 22.70 37.62 37.72
CA THR A 11 21.41 36.92 37.82
C THR A 11 20.61 37.00 36.51
N ILE A 12 20.58 38.16 35.85
CA ILE A 12 19.89 38.35 34.57
C ILE A 12 20.52 37.48 33.47
N ILE A 13 21.86 37.45 33.39
CA ILE A 13 22.57 36.63 32.41
C ILE A 13 22.27 35.14 32.63
N LEU A 14 22.24 34.69 33.89
CA LEU A 14 21.86 33.31 34.25
C LEU A 14 20.43 32.98 33.83
N LEU A 15 19.49 33.88 34.06
CA LEU A 15 18.08 33.70 33.71
C LEU A 15 17.89 33.58 32.20
N ILE A 16 18.54 34.45 31.42
CA ILE A 16 18.50 34.39 29.96
C ILE A 16 19.15 33.09 29.46
N GLY A 17 20.33 32.72 29.98
CA GLY A 17 21.02 31.48 29.60
C GLY A 17 20.21 30.22 29.89
N LEU A 18 19.58 30.14 31.06
CA LEU A 18 18.67 29.05 31.42
C LEU A 18 17.45 29.01 30.50
N SER A 19 16.87 30.16 30.18
CA SER A 19 15.72 30.25 29.28
C SER A 19 16.05 29.72 27.88
N TYR A 20 17.19 30.13 27.32
CA TYR A 20 17.68 29.65 26.03
C TYR A 20 17.99 28.15 26.04
N TRP A 21 18.61 27.68 27.11
CA TRP A 21 18.91 26.26 27.28
C TRP A 21 17.64 25.40 27.39
N THR A 22 16.65 25.82 28.19
CA THR A 22 15.39 25.09 28.30
C THR A 22 14.62 25.08 26.97
N ALA A 23 14.58 26.20 26.26
CA ALA A 23 13.94 26.28 24.94
C ALA A 23 14.64 25.37 23.91
N SER A 24 15.98 25.34 23.90
CA SER A 24 16.72 24.49 22.98
C SER A 24 16.54 23.02 23.29
N VAL A 25 16.58 22.61 24.57
CA VAL A 25 16.34 21.22 24.98
C VAL A 25 14.96 20.73 24.53
N ILE A 26 13.91 21.55 24.68
CA ILE A 26 12.55 21.19 24.23
C ILE A 26 12.52 21.00 22.72
N GLN A 27 13.10 21.94 21.95
CA GLN A 27 13.12 21.86 20.49
C GLN A 27 13.90 20.63 19.99
N TYR A 28 15.10 20.39 20.53
CA TYR A 28 15.90 19.22 20.16
C TYR A 28 15.18 17.92 20.52
N ASN A 29 14.59 17.82 21.71
CA ASN A 29 13.91 16.61 22.13
C ASN A 29 12.66 16.33 21.28
N ASN A 30 11.88 17.37 20.96
CA ASN A 30 10.74 17.24 20.06
C ASN A 30 11.16 16.79 18.66
N ASN A 31 12.21 17.40 18.10
CA ASN A 31 12.75 17.00 16.80
C ASN A 31 13.22 15.54 16.79
N TYR A 32 13.91 15.09 17.85
CA TYR A 32 14.34 13.70 17.99
C TYR A 32 13.12 12.75 18.06
N VAL A 33 12.12 13.08 18.88
CA VAL A 33 10.90 12.29 19.01
C VAL A 33 10.16 12.18 17.67
N ASP A 34 10.06 13.27 16.92
CA ASP A 34 9.40 13.29 15.62
C ASP A 34 10.19 12.47 14.58
N MET A 35 11.52 12.55 14.61
CA MET A 35 12.38 11.75 13.73
C MET A 35 12.26 10.24 14.03
N VAL A 36 12.19 9.85 15.30
CA VAL A 36 11.98 8.45 15.70
C VAL A 36 10.58 7.97 15.30
N LYS A 37 9.54 8.79 15.46
CA LYS A 37 8.17 8.46 15.02
C LYS A 37 8.11 8.26 13.50
N SER A 38 8.77 9.14 12.75
CA SER A 38 8.90 9.03 11.30
C SER A 38 9.52 7.70 10.88
N ASP A 39 10.68 7.37 11.45
CA ASP A 39 11.42 6.15 11.13
C ASP A 39 10.63 4.88 11.50
N TYR A 40 9.95 4.92 12.64
CA TYR A 40 9.04 3.86 13.07
C TYR A 40 7.88 3.64 12.08
N LEU A 41 7.21 4.70 11.64
CA LEU A 41 6.09 4.60 10.69
C LEU A 41 6.55 4.07 9.33
N LEU A 42 7.70 4.52 8.83
CA LEU A 42 8.28 4.05 7.59
C LEU A 42 8.62 2.55 7.67
N THR A 43 9.35 2.16 8.72
CA THR A 43 9.73 0.75 8.97
C THR A 43 8.50 -0.14 9.08
N LYS A 44 7.45 0.33 9.77
CA LYS A 44 6.20 -0.40 9.89
C LYS A 44 5.51 -0.58 8.54
N GLY A 45 5.51 0.45 7.70
CA GLY A 45 4.97 0.40 6.33
C GLY A 45 5.72 -0.61 5.45
N ILE A 46 7.06 -0.59 5.50
CA ILE A 46 7.93 -1.54 4.77
C ILE A 46 7.65 -2.97 5.23
N ASN A 47 7.77 -3.25 6.54
CA ASN A 47 7.55 -4.58 7.08
C ASN A 47 6.14 -5.12 6.78
N THR A 48 5.14 -4.24 6.70
CA THR A 48 3.77 -4.63 6.35
C THR A 48 3.70 -5.10 4.89
N LEU A 49 4.28 -4.35 3.94
CA LEU A 49 4.29 -4.75 2.53
C LEU A 49 5.15 -5.98 2.29
N GLU A 50 6.31 -6.09 2.95
CA GLU A 50 7.15 -7.29 2.87
C GLU A 50 6.39 -8.53 3.32
N LYS A 51 5.73 -8.47 4.49
CA LYS A 51 4.94 -9.59 5.00
C LYS A 51 3.81 -9.98 4.06
N LEU A 52 3.10 -9.01 3.48
CA LEU A 52 2.01 -9.26 2.52
C LEU A 52 2.51 -9.84 1.19
N CYS A 53 3.75 -9.55 0.82
CA CYS A 53 4.42 -10.19 -0.31
C CYS A 53 4.81 -11.63 0.05
N GLU A 54 5.44 -11.84 1.20
CA GLU A 54 5.92 -13.15 1.65
C GLU A 54 4.77 -14.17 1.84
N ASP A 55 3.65 -13.74 2.38
CA ASP A 55 2.48 -14.60 2.61
C ASP A 55 1.58 -14.76 1.35
N GLY A 56 1.92 -14.07 0.26
CA GLY A 56 1.17 -14.09 -1.00
C GLY A 56 -0.20 -13.40 -0.94
N THR A 57 -0.51 -12.70 0.15
CA THR A 57 -1.78 -11.96 0.30
C THR A 57 -1.86 -10.83 -0.70
N LEU A 58 -0.75 -10.15 -0.98
CA LEU A 58 -0.72 -9.04 -1.93
C LEU A 58 -0.98 -9.53 -3.36
N GLU A 59 -0.39 -10.65 -3.76
CA GLU A 59 -0.66 -11.30 -5.05
C GLU A 59 -2.14 -11.66 -5.19
N LYS A 60 -2.70 -12.37 -4.20
CA LYS A 60 -4.12 -12.76 -4.19
C LYS A 60 -5.05 -11.55 -4.27
N ALA A 61 -4.75 -10.49 -3.52
CA ALA A 61 -5.55 -9.27 -3.51
C ALA A 61 -5.52 -8.56 -4.88
N ILE A 62 -4.36 -8.50 -5.52
CA ILE A 62 -4.23 -7.91 -6.86
C ILE A 62 -5.00 -8.73 -7.89
N LEU A 63 -4.91 -10.06 -7.83
CA LEU A 63 -5.68 -10.94 -8.72
C LEU A 63 -7.19 -10.73 -8.57
N LEU A 64 -7.69 -10.72 -7.33
CA LEU A 64 -9.11 -10.44 -7.04
C LEU A 64 -9.54 -9.06 -7.58
N TYR A 65 -8.69 -8.05 -7.46
CA TYR A 65 -8.95 -6.72 -7.98
C TYR A 65 -9.09 -6.73 -9.52
N TYR A 66 -8.20 -7.42 -10.24
CA TYR A 66 -8.32 -7.55 -11.70
C TYR A 66 -9.47 -8.44 -12.16
N PHE A 67 -9.97 -9.37 -11.32
CA PHE A 67 -11.15 -10.20 -11.60
C PHE A 67 -12.47 -9.47 -11.31
N GLY A 68 -12.44 -8.16 -11.06
CA GLY A 68 -13.63 -7.38 -10.72
C GLY A 68 -14.17 -7.63 -9.31
N LYS A 69 -13.52 -8.47 -8.50
CA LYS A 69 -13.87 -8.77 -7.10
C LYS A 69 -13.22 -7.76 -6.13
N VAL A 70 -13.46 -6.48 -6.38
CA VAL A 70 -12.82 -5.36 -5.66
C VAL A 70 -13.13 -5.42 -4.16
N ASP A 71 -14.35 -5.77 -3.77
CA ASP A 71 -14.75 -5.85 -2.36
C ASP A 71 -14.05 -6.99 -1.61
N GLU A 72 -13.87 -8.15 -2.26
CA GLU A 72 -13.12 -9.28 -1.69
C GLU A 72 -11.64 -8.95 -1.54
N SER A 73 -11.06 -8.31 -2.57
CA SER A 73 -9.68 -7.80 -2.53
C SER A 73 -9.48 -6.84 -1.36
N LYS A 74 -10.38 -5.86 -1.23
CA LYS A 74 -10.37 -4.88 -0.15
C LYS A 74 -10.46 -5.54 1.22
N LYS A 75 -11.39 -6.47 1.40
CA LYS A 75 -11.58 -7.19 2.66
C LYS A 75 -10.34 -8.00 3.06
N LEU A 76 -9.71 -8.67 2.10
CA LEU A 76 -8.49 -9.45 2.31
C LEU A 76 -7.32 -8.56 2.75
N LEU A 77 -7.18 -7.38 2.14
CA LEU A 77 -6.13 -6.43 2.49
C LEU A 77 -6.41 -5.76 3.86
N GLU A 78 -7.65 -5.39 4.15
CA GLU A 78 -8.04 -4.79 5.42
C GLU A 78 -7.88 -5.74 6.61
N SER A 79 -8.07 -7.05 6.43
CA SER A 79 -7.87 -8.03 7.50
C SER A 79 -6.40 -8.28 7.83
N ASN A 80 -5.49 -8.05 6.88
CA ASN A 80 -4.08 -8.41 6.99
C ASN A 80 -3.14 -7.21 7.19
N ILE A 81 -3.61 -5.97 6.99
CA ILE A 81 -2.84 -4.74 7.24
C ILE A 81 -3.10 -4.24 8.67
N PRO A 82 -2.13 -4.36 9.61
CA PRO A 82 -2.29 -3.89 11.00
C PRO A 82 -1.97 -2.40 11.15
N LEU A 83 -2.53 -1.56 10.26
CA LEU A 83 -2.35 -0.11 10.25
C LEU A 83 -3.70 0.59 10.47
N SER A 84 -3.69 1.61 11.33
CA SER A 84 -4.90 2.37 11.67
C SER A 84 -5.24 3.43 10.64
N HIS A 85 -4.21 4.06 10.04
CA HIS A 85 -4.32 5.21 9.14
C HIS A 85 -3.47 4.95 7.91
N TYR A 86 -4.10 4.52 6.81
CA TYR A 86 -3.39 4.24 5.57
C TYR A 86 -4.25 4.39 4.33
N LEU A 87 -3.59 4.70 3.21
CA LEU A 87 -4.15 4.64 1.87
C LEU A 87 -3.40 3.57 1.09
N LEU A 88 -4.12 2.71 0.39
CA LEU A 88 -3.51 1.71 -0.49
C LEU A 88 -3.98 1.92 -1.92
N TYR A 89 -3.03 2.04 -2.83
CA TYR A 89 -3.25 2.19 -4.26
C TYR A 89 -2.71 0.98 -5.01
N ILE A 90 -3.46 0.52 -6.01
CA ILE A 90 -3.04 -0.46 -7.01
C ILE A 90 -3.12 0.22 -8.36
N ASP A 91 -2.01 0.33 -9.10
CA ASP A 91 -1.90 1.03 -10.38
C ASP A 91 -2.52 2.44 -10.37
N ASN A 92 -2.24 3.19 -9.30
CA ASN A 92 -2.77 4.54 -9.02
C ASN A 92 -4.28 4.60 -8.71
N ASN A 93 -4.98 3.49 -8.65
CA ASN A 93 -6.37 3.44 -8.19
C ASN A 93 -6.43 3.20 -6.69
N LEU A 94 -7.17 4.05 -5.98
CA LEU A 94 -7.35 3.95 -4.53
C LEU A 94 -8.28 2.78 -4.19
N ILE A 95 -7.75 1.78 -3.47
CA ILE A 95 -8.51 0.58 -3.06
C ILE A 95 -9.00 0.70 -1.62
N ILE A 96 -8.12 1.18 -0.74
CA ILE A 96 -8.42 1.36 0.68
C ILE A 96 -8.14 2.79 1.09
N ASN A 97 -9.13 3.37 1.77
CA ASN A 97 -9.01 4.64 2.46
C ASN A 97 -9.39 4.45 3.93
N LYS A 98 -8.40 4.24 4.78
CA LYS A 98 -8.58 4.26 6.24
C LYS A 98 -8.30 5.67 6.73
N SER A 99 -9.36 6.34 7.20
CA SER A 99 -9.35 7.74 7.63
C SER A 99 -8.15 8.05 8.51
N GLY A 100 -7.39 9.09 8.21
CA GLY A 100 -6.22 9.52 8.98
C GLY A 100 -5.77 10.92 8.56
N ASN A 101 -4.88 11.53 9.36
CA ASN A 101 -4.24 12.79 8.98
C ASN A 101 -3.01 12.48 8.12
N PHE A 102 -3.05 12.87 6.84
CA PHE A 102 -1.95 12.59 5.90
C PHE A 102 -0.98 13.76 5.73
N ASN A 103 -1.04 14.79 6.59
CA ASN A 103 -0.12 15.94 6.51
C ASN A 103 1.36 15.53 6.69
N ASN A 104 1.65 14.50 7.48
CA ASN A 104 2.97 13.87 7.60
C ASN A 104 2.90 12.40 7.18
N SER A 105 2.55 12.16 5.91
CA SER A 105 2.45 10.81 5.36
C SER A 105 3.73 10.33 4.69
N TYR A 106 4.02 9.05 4.82
CA TYR A 106 5.12 8.37 4.12
C TYR A 106 4.56 7.43 3.07
N TYR A 107 5.23 7.36 1.92
CA TYR A 107 4.86 6.43 0.86
C TYR A 107 5.87 5.30 0.75
N VAL A 108 5.36 4.07 0.68
CA VAL A 108 6.14 2.87 0.39
C VAL A 108 5.61 2.30 -0.93
N LEU A 109 6.52 2.04 -1.86
CA LEU A 109 6.20 1.51 -3.18
C LEU A 109 6.68 0.07 -3.28
N ALA A 110 5.77 -0.84 -3.59
CA ALA A 110 6.08 -2.20 -3.99
C ALA A 110 5.73 -2.38 -5.47
N ILE A 111 6.65 -2.98 -6.23
CA ILE A 111 6.42 -3.35 -7.63
C ILE A 111 6.36 -4.86 -7.67
N LEU A 112 5.19 -5.40 -8.00
CA LEU A 112 4.98 -6.84 -8.13
C LEU A 112 5.00 -7.22 -9.60
N ALA A 113 5.87 -8.15 -9.95
CA ALA A 113 5.83 -8.82 -11.25
C ALA A 113 4.94 -10.06 -11.11
N ILE A 114 3.69 -9.98 -11.57
CA ILE A 114 2.75 -11.09 -11.45
C ILE A 114 2.86 -11.94 -12.72
N ASN A 115 3.61 -13.04 -12.59
CA ASN A 115 3.80 -13.99 -13.67
C ASN A 115 2.65 -15.00 -13.81
N ARG A 116 1.60 -14.88 -12.98
CA ARG A 116 0.47 -15.80 -12.94
C ARG A 116 -0.80 -15.11 -13.40
N SER A 117 -1.02 -15.21 -14.71
CA SER A 117 -2.31 -15.06 -15.32
C SER A 117 -2.76 -16.45 -15.74
N GLU A 118 -3.00 -17.31 -14.76
CA GLU A 118 -3.48 -18.67 -14.95
C GLU A 118 -5.01 -18.66 -14.95
N GLY A 119 -5.64 -19.04 -16.05
CA GLY A 119 -7.10 -19.14 -16.11
C GLY A 119 -7.61 -19.80 -17.38
N TRP A 120 -8.90 -20.11 -17.40
CA TRP A 120 -9.53 -20.66 -18.58
C TRP A 120 -9.83 -19.53 -19.55
N TYR A 121 -9.47 -19.76 -20.81
CA TYR A 121 -9.87 -18.95 -21.96
C TYR A 121 -10.73 -19.84 -22.84
N VAL A 122 -11.65 -19.25 -23.59
CA VAL A 122 -12.46 -20.01 -24.51
C VAL A 122 -12.06 -19.67 -25.92
N ILE A 123 -11.67 -20.68 -26.67
CA ILE A 123 -11.62 -20.58 -28.12
C ILE A 123 -13.05 -20.82 -28.60
N TYR A 124 -13.69 -19.78 -29.12
CA TYR A 124 -15.06 -19.84 -29.58
C TYR A 124 -15.17 -19.37 -31.04
N GLY A 125 -16.18 -19.87 -31.74
CA GLY A 125 -16.42 -19.42 -33.12
C GLY A 125 -17.18 -20.42 -33.97
N ASP A 126 -16.97 -20.30 -35.27
CA ASP A 126 -17.57 -21.12 -36.31
C ASP A 126 -16.51 -21.57 -37.34
N SER A 127 -16.95 -22.21 -38.43
CA SER A 127 -16.07 -22.70 -39.49
C SER A 127 -15.30 -21.61 -40.24
N THR A 128 -15.62 -20.34 -40.02
CA THR A 128 -15.08 -19.19 -40.75
C THR A 128 -14.33 -18.20 -39.86
N ASN A 129 -14.70 -18.05 -38.60
CA ASN A 129 -14.05 -17.17 -37.64
C ASN A 129 -13.80 -17.91 -36.32
N ILE A 130 -12.54 -17.91 -35.89
CA ILE A 130 -12.12 -18.44 -34.59
C ILE A 130 -11.61 -17.26 -33.76
N GLU A 131 -12.21 -17.06 -32.59
CA GLU A 131 -11.84 -16.02 -31.65
C GLU A 131 -11.39 -16.63 -30.32
N ILE A 132 -10.68 -15.84 -29.52
CA ILE A 132 -10.29 -16.19 -28.15
C ILE A 132 -10.96 -15.18 -27.23
N SER A 133 -11.56 -15.67 -26.14
CA SER A 133 -12.17 -14.82 -25.11
C SER A 133 -11.19 -13.72 -24.67
N ASN A 134 -11.64 -12.47 -24.78
CA ASN A 134 -10.90 -11.33 -24.25
C ASN A 134 -10.98 -11.25 -22.72
N ASP A 135 -11.97 -11.93 -22.14
CA ASP A 135 -12.12 -12.03 -20.69
C ASP A 135 -10.95 -12.81 -20.10
N ARG A 136 -10.28 -12.16 -19.16
CA ARG A 136 -9.09 -12.72 -18.53
C ARG A 136 -9.52 -13.52 -17.32
N PHE A 137 -9.05 -14.77 -17.23
CA PHE A 137 -9.17 -15.64 -16.04
C PHE A 137 -10.58 -16.15 -15.72
N LEU A 138 -11.31 -16.60 -16.74
CA LEU A 138 -12.60 -17.27 -16.50
C LEU A 138 -12.38 -18.53 -15.63
N SER A 139 -13.33 -18.78 -14.73
CA SER A 139 -13.48 -20.09 -14.12
C SER A 139 -13.94 -21.11 -15.16
N TYR A 140 -13.72 -22.40 -14.90
CA TYR A 140 -14.16 -23.45 -15.82
C TYR A 140 -15.68 -23.37 -16.09
N ASP A 141 -16.48 -23.08 -15.07
CA ASP A 141 -17.93 -22.99 -15.20
C ASP A 141 -18.37 -21.77 -16.02
N GLU A 142 -17.66 -20.64 -15.91
CA GLU A 142 -17.90 -19.44 -16.75
C GLU A 142 -17.48 -19.69 -18.19
N ALA A 143 -16.27 -20.22 -18.39
CA ALA A 143 -15.73 -20.59 -19.69
C ALA A 143 -16.63 -21.61 -20.41
N TYR A 144 -17.18 -22.58 -19.68
CA TYR A 144 -18.11 -23.55 -20.25
C TYR A 144 -19.45 -22.91 -20.55
N ARG A 145 -20.09 -22.22 -19.60
CA ARG A 145 -21.49 -21.77 -19.78
C ARG A 145 -21.69 -20.64 -20.77
N GLU A 146 -20.76 -19.70 -20.84
CA GLU A 146 -20.95 -18.43 -21.55
C GLU A 146 -20.81 -18.58 -23.07
N TYR A 147 -20.16 -19.66 -23.53
CA TYR A 147 -19.82 -19.89 -24.93
C TYR A 147 -20.44 -21.17 -25.54
N LEU A 148 -21.34 -21.85 -24.82
CA LEU A 148 -22.09 -23.03 -25.29
C LEU A 148 -22.87 -22.83 -26.60
N ASN A 149 -23.17 -21.59 -26.96
CA ASN A 149 -23.96 -21.26 -28.14
C ASN A 149 -23.12 -21.18 -29.44
N TYR A 150 -21.81 -21.31 -29.35
CA TYR A 150 -20.92 -21.34 -30.51
C TYR A 150 -20.71 -22.77 -31.00
N SER A 151 -20.53 -22.97 -32.31
CA SER A 151 -20.29 -24.30 -32.90
C SER A 151 -18.95 -24.89 -32.48
N ILE A 152 -17.99 -24.03 -32.14
CA ILE A 152 -16.72 -24.38 -31.52
C ILE A 152 -16.72 -23.71 -30.15
N ASP A 153 -16.60 -24.51 -29.10
CA ASP A 153 -16.52 -24.06 -27.71
C ASP A 153 -15.45 -24.89 -26.97
N MET A 154 -14.20 -24.43 -27.02
CA MET A 154 -13.09 -25.14 -26.37
C MET A 154 -12.52 -24.32 -25.22
N PRO A 155 -12.78 -24.70 -23.95
CA PRO A 155 -12.09 -24.12 -22.81
C PRO A 155 -10.63 -24.59 -22.81
N VAL A 156 -9.71 -23.66 -22.99
CA VAL A 156 -8.26 -23.86 -23.00
C VAL A 156 -7.65 -23.13 -21.82
N TYR A 157 -6.86 -23.86 -21.03
CA TYR A 157 -6.10 -23.26 -19.95
C TYR A 157 -4.87 -22.54 -20.54
N LEU A 158 -4.82 -21.21 -20.40
CA LEU A 158 -3.70 -20.41 -20.87
C LEU A 158 -3.07 -19.69 -19.68
N SER A 159 -1.74 -19.75 -19.59
CA SER A 159 -0.95 -18.93 -18.69
C SER A 159 -0.30 -17.80 -19.48
N ARG A 160 -0.74 -16.56 -19.25
CA ARG A 160 -0.11 -15.33 -19.75
C ARG A 160 0.55 -14.62 -18.56
N SER A 161 1.45 -13.65 -18.78
CA SER A 161 2.01 -12.85 -17.68
C SER A 161 1.20 -11.57 -17.50
N ILE A 162 0.79 -11.24 -16.26
CA ILE A 162 0.14 -9.96 -15.92
C ILE A 162 1.24 -8.95 -15.62
N GLY A 163 2.04 -8.59 -16.63
CA GLY A 163 3.00 -7.48 -16.59
C GLY A 163 3.62 -7.14 -15.22
N THR A 164 3.69 -5.85 -14.91
CA THR A 164 4.12 -5.33 -13.61
C THR A 164 3.01 -4.49 -13.00
N VAL A 165 2.74 -4.69 -11.72
CA VAL A 165 1.70 -3.99 -10.96
C VAL A 165 2.37 -3.11 -9.90
N LYS A 166 1.94 -1.86 -9.79
CA LYS A 166 2.47 -0.91 -8.79
C LYS A 166 1.52 -0.83 -7.61
N VAL A 167 1.99 -1.25 -6.44
CA VAL A 167 1.29 -1.07 -5.17
C VAL A 167 1.94 0.07 -4.40
N LYS A 168 1.15 1.08 -4.04
CA LYS A 168 1.59 2.20 -3.23
C LYS A 168 0.82 2.21 -1.92
N LEU A 169 1.54 2.04 -0.81
CA LEU A 169 1.02 2.21 0.54
C LEU A 169 1.42 3.59 1.06
N VAL A 170 0.44 4.38 1.48
CA VAL A 170 0.66 5.65 2.16
C VAL A 170 0.29 5.46 3.62
N VAL A 171 1.23 5.67 4.54
CA VAL A 171 1.02 5.54 5.98
C VAL A 171 0.94 6.94 6.58
N GLY A 172 -0.15 7.23 7.28
CA GLY A 172 -0.36 8.49 8.01
C GLY A 172 -0.10 8.33 9.51
N SER A 173 0.19 9.45 10.17
CA SER A 173 0.28 9.54 11.63
C SER A 173 -1.08 9.80 12.28
#